data_AF-A0AA41SKY3-F1
#
_entry.id   AF-A0AA41SKY3-F1
#
_cell.length_a   1.000
_cell.length_b   1.000
_cell.length_c   1.000
_cell.angle_alpha   90.00
_cell.angle_beta   90.00
_cell.angle_gamma   90.00
#
_symmetry.space_group_name_H-M   'P 1'
#
loop_
_entity.id
_entity.type
_entity.pdbx_description
1 polymer ?
#
loop_
_entity_poly.entity_id
_entity_poly.type
_entity_poly.pdbx_seq_one_letter_code
_entity_poly.pdbx_strand_id
1 'polypeptide(L)' 'SLRPEIPRCCPSSLAHIMRKCWDGNAEKRPEMDEVVTLLEAIDTSKGGGMIPEDQVNGCFCFAPVRGP' A
#
# COMPACT_ATOMS: atom_id res chain seq x y z
N SER A 1 10.66 -15.74 -8.83
CA SER A 1 11.12 -14.55 -8.11
C SER A 1 10.32 -14.42 -6.82
N LEU A 2 10.98 -14.24 -5.66
CA LEU A 2 10.36 -14.19 -4.32
C LEU A 2 9.60 -12.87 -4.02
N ARG A 3 9.12 -12.17 -5.05
CA ARG A 3 8.43 -10.89 -4.90
C ARG A 3 6.92 -11.16 -4.79
N PRO A 4 6.24 -10.71 -3.74
CA PRO A 4 4.81 -10.93 -3.61
C PRO A 4 4.03 -10.11 -4.64
N GLU A 5 2.82 -10.56 -4.94
CA GLU A 5 1.87 -9.77 -5.73
C GLU A 5 1.41 -8.55 -4.92
N ILE A 6 1.23 -7.41 -5.60
CA ILE A 6 0.73 -6.19 -4.93
C ILE A 6 -0.78 -6.33 -4.72
N PRO A 7 -1.28 -6.22 -3.47
CA PRO A 7 -2.71 -6.33 -3.20
C PRO A 7 -3.54 -5.28 -3.94
N ARG A 8 -4.76 -5.65 -4.36
CA ARG A 8 -5.68 -4.75 -5.08
C ARG A 8 -6.16 -3.54 -4.27
N CYS A 9 -6.07 -3.60 -2.94
CA CYS A 9 -6.39 -2.50 -2.04
C CYS A 9 -5.22 -1.52 -1.81
N CYS A 10 -4.04 -1.81 -2.35
CA CYS A 10 -2.87 -0.93 -2.20
C CYS A 10 -3.10 0.39 -2.97
N PRO A 11 -2.90 1.56 -2.34
CA PRO A 11 -2.95 2.84 -3.02
C PRO A 11 -2.03 2.84 -4.24
N SER A 12 -2.48 3.45 -5.35
CA SER A 12 -1.74 3.43 -6.62
C SER A 12 -0.34 4.05 -6.50
N SER A 13 -0.18 5.09 -5.66
CA SER A 13 1.10 5.73 -5.33
C SER A 13 2.06 4.76 -4.65
N LEU A 14 1.61 4.07 -3.59
CA LEU A 14 2.42 3.08 -2.89
C LEU A 14 2.76 1.89 -3.78
N ALA A 15 1.79 1.37 -4.54
CA ALA A 15 2.00 0.30 -5.50
C ALA A 15 3.05 0.67 -6.57
N HIS A 16 3.10 1.94 -6.99
CA HIS A 16 4.13 2.43 -7.91
C HIS A 16 5.53 2.33 -7.30
N ILE A 17 5.69 2.77 -6.05
CA ILE A 17 6.98 2.74 -5.35
C ILE A 17 7.44 1.30 -5.16
N MET A 18 6.54 0.40 -4.76
CA MET A 18 6.85 -1.03 -4.64
C MET A 18 7.38 -1.63 -5.94
N ARG A 19 6.76 -1.31 -7.09
CA ARG A 19 7.23 -1.78 -8.41
C ARG A 19 8.63 -1.29 -8.75
N LYS A 20 8.94 -0.01 -8.49
CA LYS A 20 10.27 0.56 -8.68
C LYS A 20 11.32 -0.14 -7.82
N CYS A 21 11.05 -0.30 -6.52
CA CYS A 21 11.96 -0.96 -5.58
C CYS A 21 12.21 -2.42 -5.97
N TRP A 22 11.20 -3.06 -6.54
CA TRP A 22 11.25 -4.44 -7.00
C TRP A 22 11.48 -4.56 -8.50
N ASP A 23 12.23 -3.66 -9.14
CA ASP A 23 12.61 -3.85 -10.54
C ASP A 23 13.58 -5.04 -10.68
N GLY A 24 13.41 -5.84 -11.73
CA GLY A 24 14.28 -6.97 -12.07
C GLY A 24 15.72 -6.53 -12.31
N ASN A 25 15.91 -5.37 -12.93
CA ASN A 25 17.22 -4.73 -13.08
C ASN A 25 17.56 -3.94 -11.81
N ALA A 26 18.73 -4.18 -11.22
CA ALA A 26 19.23 -3.45 -10.06
C ALA A 26 19.48 -1.97 -10.37
N GLU A 27 19.92 -1.63 -11.58
CA GLU A 27 20.22 -0.25 -12.00
C GLU A 27 18.95 0.63 -12.12
N LYS A 28 17.78 0.01 -12.22
CA LYS A 28 16.49 0.72 -12.25
C LYS A 28 15.90 0.95 -10.86
N ARG A 29 16.51 0.38 -9.82
CA ARG A 29 16.02 0.56 -8.45
C ARG A 29 16.43 1.96 -7.97
N PRO A 30 15.51 2.67 -7.30
CA PRO A 30 15.82 3.99 -6.75
C PRO A 30 16.88 3.89 -5.65
N GLU A 31 17.66 4.95 -5.48
CA GLU A 31 18.47 5.14 -4.27
C GLU A 31 17.57 5.39 -3.06
N MET A 32 18.12 5.19 -1.86
CA MET A 32 17.30 5.20 -0.65
C MET A 32 16.75 6.59 -0.32
N ASP A 33 17.45 7.66 -0.69
CA ASP A 33 16.94 9.03 -0.56
C ASP A 33 15.75 9.29 -1.51
N GLU A 34 15.78 8.74 -2.74
CA GLU A 34 14.65 8.80 -3.66
C GLU A 34 13.46 8.03 -3.08
N VAL A 35 13.70 6.86 -2.49
CA VAL A 35 12.62 6.09 -1.83
C VAL A 35 11.97 6.89 -0.70
N VAL A 36 12.77 7.52 0.17
CA VAL A 36 12.26 8.37 1.25
C VAL A 36 11.43 9.53 0.68
N THR A 37 11.95 10.23 -0.32
CA THR A 37 11.26 11.34 -0.99
C THR A 37 9.92 10.90 -1.59
N LEU A 38 9.89 9.74 -2.27
CA LEU A 38 8.68 9.17 -2.85
C LEU A 38 7.65 8.78 -1.78
N LEU A 39 8.09 8.24 -0.65
CA LEU A 39 7.23 7.84 0.47
C LEU A 39 6.64 9.06 1.18
N GLU A 40 7.43 10.10 1.41
CA GLU A 40 6.99 11.37 2.01
C GLU A 40 5.98 12.12 1.12
N ALA A 41 6.08 11.96 -0.20
CA ALA A 41 5.14 12.53 -1.16
C ALA A 41 3.78 11.80 -1.20
N ILE A 42 3.61 10.67 -0.52
CA ILE A 42 2.32 9.97 -0.47
C ILE A 42 1.35 10.77 0.40
N ASP A 43 0.31 11.32 -0.22
CA ASP A 43 -0.78 11.96 0.49
C ASP A 43 -1.65 10.92 1.22
N THR A 44 -1.34 10.68 2.49
CA THR A 44 -2.10 9.78 3.37
C THR A 44 -3.44 10.36 3.80
N SER A 45 -3.72 11.65 3.51
CA SER A 45 -5.00 12.28 3.86
C SER A 45 -6.14 11.87 2.92
N LYS A 46 -5.81 11.34 1.73
CA LYS A 46 -6.77 10.92 0.69
C LYS A 46 -6.96 9.40 0.63
N GLY A 47 -6.06 8.64 1.25
CA GLY A 47 -6.22 7.21 1.44
C GLY A 47 -7.15 6.97 2.62
N GLY A 48 -8.32 6.37 2.39
CA GLY A 48 -9.09 5.78 3.49
C GLY A 48 -8.14 4.92 4.31
N GLY A 49 -8.02 5.21 5.61
CA GLY A 49 -6.91 4.77 6.46
C GLY A 49 -6.61 3.27 6.38
N MET A 50 -5.41 2.88 6.82
CA MET A 50 -5.05 1.47 6.95
C MET A 50 -6.11 0.74 7.78
N ILE A 51 -6.85 -0.14 7.13
CA ILE A 51 -7.76 -1.07 7.81
C ILE A 51 -6.89 -2.03 8.63
N PRO A 52 -7.07 -2.12 9.96
CA PRO A 52 -6.30 -3.04 10.80
C PRO A 52 -6.52 -4.49 10.34
N GLU A 53 -5.46 -5.30 10.38
CA GLU A 53 -5.41 -6.67 9.86
C GLU A 53 -6.47 -7.62 10.48
N ASP A 54 -7.07 -7.24 11.61
CA ASP A 54 -8.19 -7.94 12.26
C ASP A 54 -9.48 -7.93 11.42
N GLN A 55 -9.57 -7.09 10.38
CA GLN A 55 -10.74 -7.02 9.47
C GLN A 55 -10.57 -7.82 8.15
N VAL A 56 -9.57 -8.70 8.05
CA VAL A 56 -9.29 -9.49 6.82
C VAL A 56 -10.24 -10.69 6.65
N ASN A 57 -11.47 -10.63 7.18
CA ASN A 57 -12.46 -11.67 6.87
C ASN A 57 -13.88 -11.13 6.74
N GLY A 58 -14.34 -10.97 5.49
CA GLY A 58 -15.76 -10.82 5.20
C GLY A 58 -16.04 -9.91 4.01
N CYS A 59 -16.25 -10.51 2.84
CA CYS A 59 -17.26 -9.98 1.94
C CYS A 59 -18.56 -9.93 2.72
N PHE A 60 -18.97 -8.76 3.20
CA PHE A 60 -20.20 -8.65 3.95
C PHE A 60 -20.73 -7.22 3.95
N CYS A 61 -21.91 -7.08 3.33
CA CYS A 61 -22.88 -5.97 3.39
C CYS A 61 -23.27 -5.51 4.82
N PHE A 62 -22.34 -5.31 5.76
CA PHE A 62 -22.64 -5.40 7.20
C PHE A 62 -22.51 -4.05 7.90
N ALA A 63 -23.67 -3.46 8.20
CA ALA A 63 -23.80 -2.80 9.50
C ALA A 63 -23.65 -3.88 10.61
N PRO A 64 -23.07 -3.50 11.76
CA PRO A 64 -23.89 -3.50 12.97
C PRO A 64 -23.74 -2.20 13.79
N VAL A 65 -24.86 -1.77 14.33
CA VAL A 65 -25.03 -0.69 15.30
C VAL A 65 -24.41 -1.06 16.65
N ARG A 66 -23.75 -0.08 17.32
CA ARG A 66 -23.60 0.12 18.79
C ARG A 66 -22.63 1.29 19.02
N GLY A 67 -22.99 2.45 19.58
CA GLY A 67 -23.62 2.78 20.87
C GLY A 67 -22.56 3.54 21.71
N PRO A 68 -22.86 4.50 22.61
CA PRO A 68 -24.14 4.89 23.21
C PRO A 68 -25.06 5.74 22.32
#